data_AF-A0A392NC10-F1
#
_entry.id   AF-A0A392NC10-F1
#
_cell.length_a   1.000
_cell.length_b   1.000
_cell.length_c   1.000
_cell.angle_alpha   90.00
_cell.angle_beta   90.00
_cell.angle_gamma   90.00
#
_symmetry.space_group_name_H-M   'P 1'
#
loop_
_entity.id
_entity.type
_entity.pdbx_description
1 polymer ?
#
loop_
_entity_poly.entity_id
_entity_poly.type
_entity_poly.pdbx_seq_one_letter_code
_entity_poly.pdbx_strand_id
1 'polypeptide(L)'
;MAHHPNINAAVELLRQGITELDIEPFLEDEGTGNLRYVQMAVTTHNTSLPAAQRYMTGKVQVTLVWNSRNENSAGSEKLNALANFLWKKGGPRSRLHLIHSVWANFQTSEKN
;
A
#
# COMPACT_ATOMS: atom_id res chain seq x y z
N MET A 1 11.65 4.69 -18.08
CA MET A 1 10.97 3.47 -17.60
C MET A 1 9.55 3.85 -17.25
N ALA A 2 8.56 3.34 -17.98
CA ALA A 2 7.16 3.70 -17.75
C ALA A 2 6.64 2.91 -16.54
N HIS A 3 6.57 3.56 -15.38
CA HIS A 3 5.75 3.05 -14.29
C HIS A 3 4.29 3.07 -14.75
N HIS A 4 3.57 1.98 -14.51
CA HIS A 4 2.16 1.86 -14.85
C HIS A 4 1.39 3.04 -14.23
N PRO A 5 0.51 3.75 -14.97
CA PRO A 5 -0.14 4.96 -14.48
C PRO A 5 -0.88 4.74 -13.15
N ASN A 6 -1.48 3.55 -12.97
CA ASN A 6 -2.14 3.19 -11.71
C ASN A 6 -1.17 2.99 -10.53
N ILE A 7 0.11 2.63 -10.74
CA ILE A 7 1.11 2.64 -9.66
C ILE A 7 1.35 4.09 -9.20
N ASN A 8 1.54 5.02 -10.13
CA ASN A 8 1.76 6.43 -9.76
C ASN A 8 0.56 6.99 -9.00
N ALA A 9 -0.67 6.70 -9.46
CA ALA A 9 -1.88 7.11 -8.76
C ALA A 9 -2.02 6.43 -7.38
N ALA A 10 -1.59 5.17 -7.23
CA ALA A 10 -1.55 4.50 -5.93
C ALA A 10 -0.51 5.12 -4.99
N VAL A 11 0.65 5.52 -5.51
CA VAL A 11 1.69 6.22 -4.73
C VAL A 11 1.19 7.58 -4.25
N GLU A 12 0.52 8.35 -5.10
CA GLU A 12 -0.07 9.64 -4.69
C GLU A 12 -1.17 9.45 -3.64
N LEU A 13 -2.03 8.43 -3.80
CA LEU A 13 -3.03 8.10 -2.80
C LEU A 13 -2.41 7.68 -1.46
N LEU A 14 -1.33 6.89 -1.51
CA LEU A 14 -0.56 6.51 -0.32
C LEU A 14 0.06 7.73 0.36
N ARG A 15 0.67 8.63 -0.39
CA ARG A 15 1.25 9.88 0.14
C ARG A 15 0.21 10.73 0.87
N GLN A 16 -0.98 10.86 0.29
CA GLN A 16 -2.10 11.55 0.95
C GLN A 16 -2.46 10.88 2.28
N GLY A 17 -2.62 9.56 2.29
CA GLY A 17 -2.93 8.81 3.51
C GLY A 17 -1.84 8.92 4.58
N ILE A 18 -0.56 8.89 4.19
CA ILE A 18 0.58 9.06 5.10
C ILE A 18 0.54 10.44 5.76
N THR A 19 0.32 11.50 4.98
CA THR A 19 0.26 12.87 5.49
C THR A 19 -0.98 13.11 6.35
N GLU A 20 -2.16 12.67 5.91
CA GLU A 20 -3.42 12.91 6.62
C GLU A 20 -3.50 12.16 7.97
N LEU A 21 -2.85 11.00 8.07
CA LEU A 21 -2.88 10.14 9.25
C LEU A 21 -1.60 10.23 10.10
N ASP A 22 -0.67 11.13 9.72
CA ASP A 22 0.60 11.32 10.42
C ASP A 22 1.37 10.00 10.60
N ILE A 23 1.55 9.27 9.49
CA ILE A 23 2.27 8.00 9.48
C ILE A 23 3.76 8.27 9.37
N GLU A 24 4.47 7.98 10.45
CA GLU A 24 5.93 8.18 10.46
C GLU A 24 6.63 7.11 9.60
N PRO A 25 7.52 7.49 8.67
CA PRO A 25 8.40 6.54 8.02
C PRO A 25 9.35 5.93 9.04
N PHE A 26 9.79 4.70 8.78
CA PHE A 26 10.78 4.04 9.62
C PHE A 26 12.14 4.73 9.53
N LEU A 27 12.74 5.04 10.68
CA LEU A 27 14.08 5.59 10.80
C LEU A 27 15.03 4.45 11.16
N GLU A 28 15.88 4.03 10.22
CA GLU A 28 16.77 2.87 10.42
C GLU A 28 17.76 3.05 11.57
N ASP A 29 18.24 4.27 11.77
CA ASP A 29 19.21 4.61 12.82
C ASP A 29 18.62 4.52 14.24
N GLU A 30 17.32 4.76 14.37
CA GLU A 30 16.61 4.78 15.66
C GLU A 30 15.79 3.52 15.91
N GLY A 31 15.48 2.75 14.86
CA GLY A 31 14.55 1.62 14.94
C GLY A 31 13.09 2.03 15.23
N THR A 32 12.78 3.32 15.06
CA THR A 32 11.48 3.95 15.35
C THR A 32 10.71 4.24 14.07
N GLY A 33 9.47 4.69 14.21
CA GLY A 33 8.56 4.95 13.09
C GLY A 33 7.74 3.73 12.70
N ASN A 34 6.74 3.95 11.84
CA ASN A 34 5.65 3.01 11.61
C ASN A 34 5.82 2.21 10.32
N LEU A 35 6.03 2.90 9.20
CA LEU A 35 6.02 2.30 7.86
C LEU A 35 7.45 2.13 7.34
N ARG A 36 7.89 0.88 7.13
CA ARG A 36 9.25 0.59 6.66
C ARG A 36 9.40 0.76 5.16
N TYR A 37 8.55 0.08 4.40
CA TYR A 37 8.49 0.20 2.95
C TYR A 37 7.14 -0.29 2.44
N VAL A 38 6.86 0.03 1.17
CA VAL A 38 5.64 -0.39 0.49
C VAL A 38 6.00 -1.17 -0.76
N GLN A 39 5.38 -2.33 -0.93
CA GLN A 39 5.45 -3.09 -2.17
C GLN A 39 4.15 -2.86 -2.95
N MET A 40 4.26 -2.57 -4.24
CA MET A 40 3.11 -2.39 -5.11
C MET A 40 3.28 -3.27 -6.35
N ALA A 41 2.24 -4.04 -6.65
CA ALA A 41 2.20 -4.89 -7.82
C ALA A 41 0.92 -4.63 -8.61
N VAL A 42 1.03 -4.51 -9.94
CA VAL A 42 -0.13 -4.46 -10.81
C VAL A 42 -0.60 -5.87 -11.07
N THR A 43 -1.86 -6.13 -10.78
CA THR A 43 -2.56 -7.38 -11.07
C THR A 43 -3.46 -7.19 -12.27
N THR A 44 -3.36 -8.10 -13.23
CA THR A 44 -4.22 -8.13 -14.43
C THR A 44 -4.90 -9.49 -14.48
N HIS A 45 -6.15 -9.56 -14.04
CA HIS A 45 -6.88 -10.83 -13.90
C HIS A 45 -7.59 -11.29 -15.20
N ASN A 46 -7.67 -10.44 -16.23
CA ASN A 46 -8.35 -10.78 -17.48
C ASN A 46 -7.34 -11.10 -18.59
N THR A 47 -6.99 -12.38 -18.72
CA THR A 47 -6.05 -12.87 -19.75
C THR A 47 -6.63 -12.80 -21.17
N SER A 48 -7.96 -12.70 -21.30
CA SER A 48 -8.67 -12.60 -22.59
C SER A 48 -8.51 -11.25 -23.29
N LEU A 49 -8.01 -10.21 -22.60
CA LEU A 49 -7.73 -8.90 -23.21
C LEU A 49 -6.32 -8.85 -23.82
N PRO A 50 -6.03 -8.00 -24.82
CA PRO A 50 -4.67 -7.73 -25.29
C PRO A 50 -3.78 -7.14 -24.19
N ALA A 51 -2.46 -7.42 -24.23
CA ALA A 51 -1.51 -7.02 -23.19
C ALA A 51 -1.53 -5.50 -22.89
N ALA A 52 -1.60 -4.65 -23.92
CA ALA A 52 -1.68 -3.20 -23.77
C ALA A 52 -2.97 -2.75 -23.03
N GLN A 53 -4.09 -3.44 -23.27
CA GLN A 53 -5.37 -3.12 -22.63
C GLN A 53 -5.40 -3.64 -21.18
N ARG A 54 -4.83 -4.82 -20.91
CA ARG A 54 -4.60 -5.31 -19.54
C ARG A 54 -3.76 -4.33 -18.72
N TYR A 55 -2.71 -3.79 -19.33
CA TYR A 55 -1.84 -2.77 -18.73
C TYR A 55 -2.55 -1.43 -18.50
N MET A 56 -3.70 -1.16 -19.10
CA MET A 56 -4.47 0.05 -18.79
C MET A 56 -5.52 -0.21 -17.70
N THR A 57 -6.03 -1.44 -17.61
CA THR A 57 -7.07 -1.81 -16.65
C THR A 57 -6.54 -2.44 -15.36
N GLY A 58 -5.23 -2.71 -15.29
CA GLY A 58 -4.59 -3.39 -14.17
C GLY A 58 -4.84 -2.68 -12.85
N LYS A 59 -5.08 -3.45 -11.79
CA LYS A 59 -5.36 -2.92 -10.44
C LYS A 59 -4.15 -3.17 -9.55
N VAL A 60 -3.89 -2.26 -8.62
CA VAL A 60 -2.72 -2.30 -7.76
C VAL A 60 -3.04 -3.07 -6.48
N GLN A 61 -2.22 -4.08 -6.19
CA GLN A 61 -2.10 -4.64 -4.85
C GLN A 61 -1.06 -3.81 -4.10
N VAL A 62 -1.40 -3.37 -2.88
CA VAL A 62 -0.50 -2.63 -1.99
C VAL A 62 -0.18 -3.49 -0.78
N THR A 63 1.10 -3.66 -0.46
CA THR A 63 1.57 -4.31 0.76
C THR A 63 2.31 -3.30 1.62
N LEU A 64 1.77 -3.02 2.79
CA LEU A 64 2.35 -2.14 3.81
C LEU A 64 3.24 -2.96 4.72
N VAL A 65 4.54 -2.69 4.75
CA VAL A 65 5.45 -3.36 5.69
C VAL A 65 5.59 -2.49 6.94
N TRP A 66 4.98 -2.97 8.02
CA TRP A 66 4.83 -2.24 9.26
C TRP A 66 5.88 -2.65 10.28
N ASN A 67 6.44 -1.67 10.98
CA ASN A 67 7.40 -1.85 12.07
C ASN A 67 6.67 -2.27 13.34
N SER A 68 6.20 -3.52 13.36
CA SER A 68 5.47 -4.12 14.47
C SER A 68 5.63 -5.63 14.43
N ARG A 69 5.43 -6.29 15.58
CA ARG A 69 5.47 -7.75 15.70
C ARG A 69 4.20 -8.42 15.19
N ASN A 70 3.04 -7.78 15.31
CA ASN A 70 1.74 -8.30 14.89
C ASN A 70 0.66 -7.20 14.84
N GLU A 71 -0.55 -7.58 14.45
CA GLU A 71 -1.73 -6.73 14.32
C GLU A 71 -2.27 -6.15 15.64
N ASN A 72 -1.81 -6.66 16.79
CA ASN A 72 -2.25 -6.23 18.13
C ASN A 72 -1.24 -5.33 18.84
N SER A 73 -0.09 -5.04 18.21
CA SER A 73 0.95 -4.20 18.81
C SER A 73 0.62 -2.70 18.66
N ALA A 74 1.31 -1.86 19.43
CA ALA A 74 1.23 -0.41 19.29
C ALA A 74 1.45 0.03 17.82
N GLY A 75 0.61 0.95 17.33
CA GLY A 75 0.62 1.40 15.93
C GLY A 75 -0.34 0.63 14.99
N SER A 76 -1.03 -0.41 15.48
CA SER A 76 -2.06 -1.12 14.73
C SER A 76 -3.23 -0.22 14.32
N GLU A 77 -3.60 0.76 15.16
CA GLU A 77 -4.62 1.76 14.85
C GLU A 77 -4.24 2.60 13.63
N LYS A 78 -2.98 3.07 13.57
CA LYS A 78 -2.44 3.81 12.43
C LYS A 78 -2.39 2.95 11.16
N LEU A 79 -1.97 1.69 11.27
CA LEU A 79 -2.01 0.73 10.17
C LEU A 79 -3.42 0.52 9.63
N ASN A 80 -4.38 0.26 10.53
CA ASN A 80 -5.79 0.05 10.17
C ASN A 80 -6.40 1.31 9.55
N ALA A 81 -6.09 2.48 10.09
CA ALA A 81 -6.53 3.76 9.54
C ALA A 81 -5.99 3.95 8.11
N LEU A 82 -4.71 3.68 7.87
CA LEU A 82 -4.09 3.81 6.56
C LEU A 82 -4.67 2.78 5.56
N ALA A 83 -4.82 1.52 5.97
CA ALA A 83 -5.41 0.49 5.13
C ALA A 83 -6.86 0.84 4.75
N ASN A 84 -7.66 1.31 5.71
CA ASN A 84 -9.03 1.76 5.47
C ASN A 84 -9.09 3.00 4.57
N PHE A 85 -8.16 3.94 4.73
CA PHE A 85 -8.05 5.11 3.87
C PHE A 85 -7.82 4.70 2.40
N LEU A 86 -6.80 3.86 2.17
CA LEU A 86 -6.46 3.33 0.84
C LEU A 86 -7.63 2.58 0.22
N TRP A 87 -8.30 1.71 0.99
CA TRP A 87 -9.43 0.95 0.51
C TRP A 87 -10.64 1.82 0.18
N LYS A 88 -10.98 2.78 1.05
CA LYS A 88 -12.12 3.68 0.84
C LYS A 88 -11.93 4.59 -0.37
N LYS A 89 -10.70 5.07 -0.59
CA LYS A 89 -10.38 6.05 -1.63
C LYS A 89 -9.92 5.44 -2.96
N GLY A 90 -9.42 4.20 -2.93
CA GLY A 90 -8.88 3.52 -4.11
C GLY A 90 -9.57 2.20 -4.45
N GLY A 91 -10.36 1.60 -3.55
CA GLY A 91 -11.03 0.33 -3.76
C GLY A 91 -12.26 0.40 -4.70
N PRO A 92 -13.01 -0.69 -4.86
CA PRO A 92 -14.07 -0.82 -5.87
C PRO A 92 -15.20 0.20 -5.81
N ARG A 93 -15.48 0.76 -4.62
CA ARG A 93 -16.51 1.78 -4.41
C ARG A 93 -16.02 3.21 -4.60
N SER A 94 -14.74 3.40 -4.85
CA SER A 94 -14.15 4.72 -5.08
C SER A 94 -14.22 5.11 -6.56
N ARG A 95 -14.12 6.42 -6.85
CA ARG A 95 -14.04 6.91 -8.23
C ARG A 95 -12.77 6.47 -8.95
N LEU A 96 -11.67 6.31 -8.21
CA LEU A 96 -10.38 5.88 -8.75
C LEU A 96 -10.40 4.40 -9.12
N HIS A 97 -10.99 3.58 -8.25
CA HIS A 97 -11.10 2.12 -8.39
C HIS A 97 -9.80 1.50 -8.90
N LEU A 98 -8.66 1.84 -8.30
CA LEU A 98 -7.35 1.37 -8.74
C LEU A 98 -6.75 0.32 -7.79
N ILE A 99 -7.20 0.24 -6.53
CA ILE A 99 -6.70 -0.70 -5.52
C ILE A 99 -7.50 -1.99 -5.59
N HIS A 100 -6.80 -3.10 -5.77
CA HIS A 100 -7.36 -4.45 -5.74
C HIS A 100 -7.42 -5.01 -4.31
N SER A 101 -6.33 -4.83 -3.56
CA SER A 101 -6.14 -5.38 -2.23
C SER A 101 -5.11 -4.56 -1.47
N VAL A 102 -5.28 -4.49 -0.15
CA VAL A 102 -4.31 -3.92 0.78
C VAL A 102 -3.92 -5.01 1.76
N TRP A 103 -2.64 -5.30 1.85
CA TRP A 103 -2.06 -6.28 2.77
C TRP A 103 -1.14 -5.57 3.75
N ALA A 104 -1.00 -6.14 4.94
CA ALA A 104 -0.03 -5.70 5.93
C ALA A 104 0.92 -6.85 6.26
N ASN A 105 2.22 -6.58 6.20
CA ASN A 105 3.24 -7.49 6.67
C ASN A 105 3.91 -6.88 7.91
N PHE A 106 4.07 -7.70 8.94
CA PHE A 106 4.68 -7.30 10.19
C PHE A 106 6.15 -7.73 10.18
N GLN A 107 7.05 -6.79 10.42
CA GLN A 107 8.46 -7.10 10.58
C GLN A 107 8.77 -7.28 12.06
N THR A 108 9.00 -8.52 12.47
CA THR A 108 9.62 -8.85 13.76
C THR A 108 11.14 -8.72 13.62
N SER A 109 11.71 -7.52 13.77
CA SER A 109 13.17 -7.44 13.82
C SER A 109 13.67 -7.98 15.17
N GLU A 110 14.23 -9.19 15.17
CA GLU A 110 15.62 -9.35 15.58
C GLU A 110 16.40 -9.56 14.27
N LYS A 111 17.40 -8.72 14.01
CA LYS A 111 18.41 -9.05 13.00
C LYS A 111 19.12 -10.32 13.50
N ASN A 112 19.25 -11.35 12.67
CA ASN A 112 20.26 -12.39 12.87
C ASN A 112 21.63 -11.86 12.44
#